data_AF-A0A261TCI4-F1
#
_entry.id   AF-A0A261TCI4-F1
#
_cell.length_a   1.000
_cell.length_b   1.000
_cell.length_c   1.000
_cell.angle_alpha   90.00
_cell.angle_beta   90.00
_cell.angle_gamma   90.00
#
_symmetry.space_group_name_H-M   'P 1'
#
loop_
_entity.id
_entity.type
_entity.pdbx_description
1 polymer ?
#
loop_
_entity_poly.entity_id
_entity_poly.type
_entity_poly.pdbx_seq_one_letter_code
_entity_poly.pdbx_strand_id
1 'polypeptide(L)'
;MLQAQLQQMPEYLALDSKSRAKVAKGEWREPDGWKKMANGAGFSNGYYARVYGYLCSYAHSSYLSILQLNDARDLSDQRKLSDTVLQICTFTMARFIDEYVSLFPETRAVMLANPSLARFARTWNFDLQLLEAHFPANKS
;
A
#
# COMPACT_ATOMS: atom_id res chain seq x y z
N MET A 1 16.44 -25.41 -10.46
CA MET A 1 16.64 -25.72 -9.02
C MET A 1 15.58 -25.03 -8.16
N LEU A 2 15.35 -23.71 -8.28
CA LEU A 2 14.31 -22.99 -7.52
C LEU A 2 12.85 -23.48 -7.72
N GLN A 3 12.48 -23.85 -8.96
CA GLN A 3 11.09 -24.22 -9.26
C GLN A 3 10.65 -25.53 -8.59
N ALA A 4 11.55 -26.51 -8.50
CA ALA A 4 11.27 -27.78 -7.83
C ALA A 4 11.09 -27.60 -6.32
N GLN A 5 11.83 -26.66 -5.71
CA GLN A 5 11.68 -26.30 -4.30
C GLN A 5 10.36 -25.58 -4.05
N LEU A 6 10.00 -24.62 -4.91
CA LEU A 6 8.72 -23.92 -4.85
C LEU A 6 7.52 -24.87 -4.90
N GLN A 7 7.57 -25.88 -5.78
CA GLN A 7 6.48 -26.84 -5.96
C GLN A 7 6.26 -27.77 -4.76
N GLN A 8 7.20 -27.82 -3.82
CA GLN A 8 7.10 -28.61 -2.58
C GLN A 8 6.66 -27.75 -1.38
N MET A 9 6.57 -26.42 -1.54
CA MET A 9 6.17 -25.54 -0.44
C MET A 9 4.68 -25.70 -0.09
N PRO A 10 4.31 -25.82 1.19
CA PRO A 10 2.91 -25.93 1.61
C PRO A 10 2.02 -24.81 1.07
N GLU A 11 2.54 -23.58 1.01
CA GLU A 11 1.85 -22.40 0.51
C GLU A 11 1.55 -22.51 -0.99
N TYR A 12 2.47 -23.10 -1.77
CA TYR A 12 2.26 -23.36 -3.18
C TYR A 12 1.21 -24.45 -3.42
N LEU A 13 1.21 -25.50 -2.58
CA LEU A 13 0.25 -26.59 -2.66
C LEU A 13 -1.17 -26.16 -2.24
N ALA A 14 -1.27 -25.16 -1.37
CA ALA A 14 -2.54 -24.57 -0.94
C ALA A 14 -3.24 -23.72 -2.03
N LEU A 15 -2.53 -23.33 -3.08
CA LEU A 15 -3.10 -22.59 -4.21
C LEU A 15 -4.05 -23.45 -5.07
N ASP A 16 -5.08 -22.82 -5.62
CA ASP A 16 -5.93 -23.45 -6.63
C ASP A 16 -5.13 -23.80 -7.91
N SER A 17 -5.67 -24.69 -8.73
CA SER A 17 -4.98 -25.20 -9.92
C SER A 17 -4.61 -24.11 -10.93
N LYS A 18 -5.43 -23.07 -11.08
CA LYS A 18 -5.19 -21.94 -11.98
C LYS A 18 -4.06 -21.05 -11.46
N SER A 19 -4.06 -20.78 -10.15
CA SER A 19 -3.00 -19.98 -9.50
C SER A 19 -1.65 -20.70 -9.51
N ARG A 20 -1.62 -22.02 -9.24
CA ARG A 20 -0.38 -22.82 -9.36
C ARG A 20 0.22 -22.78 -10.75
N ALA A 21 -0.60 -22.93 -11.78
CA ALA A 21 -0.14 -22.90 -13.17
C ALA A 21 0.48 -21.54 -13.54
N LYS A 22 -0.04 -20.43 -13.00
CA LYS A 22 0.53 -19.08 -13.17
C LYS A 22 1.86 -18.93 -12.43
N VAL A 23 1.89 -19.28 -11.14
CA VAL A 23 3.11 -19.20 -10.33
C VAL A 23 4.23 -20.07 -10.93
N ALA A 24 3.91 -21.26 -11.43
CA ALA A 24 4.87 -22.14 -12.11
C ALA A 24 5.49 -21.51 -13.37
N LYS A 25 4.80 -20.57 -14.02
CA LYS A 25 5.29 -19.82 -15.19
C LYS A 25 6.03 -18.52 -14.81
N GLY A 26 6.17 -18.24 -13.52
CA GLY A 26 6.73 -16.99 -13.03
C GLY A 26 5.73 -15.82 -13.06
N GLU A 27 4.44 -16.10 -13.21
CA GLU A 27 3.38 -15.11 -13.03
C GLU A 27 2.98 -15.06 -11.55
N TRP A 28 3.83 -14.40 -10.75
CA TRP A 28 3.65 -14.26 -9.29
C TRP A 28 2.58 -13.23 -8.90
N ARG A 29 1.87 -12.67 -9.87
CA ARG A 29 0.82 -11.68 -9.60
C ARG A 29 -0.36 -12.37 -8.93
N GLU A 30 -0.79 -11.83 -7.79
CA GLU A 30 -2.05 -12.21 -7.14
C GLU A 30 -3.18 -12.19 -8.18
N PRO A 31 -4.00 -13.27 -8.28
CA PRO A 31 -5.08 -13.37 -9.27
C PRO A 31 -6.03 -12.17 -9.31
N ASP A 32 -6.21 -11.49 -8.18
CA ASP A 32 -7.12 -10.33 -8.03
C ASP A 32 -6.38 -8.97 -8.07
N GLY A 33 -5.07 -8.99 -8.36
CA GLY A 33 -4.26 -7.80 -8.63
C GLY A 33 -3.93 -6.93 -7.40
N TRP A 34 -3.34 -5.76 -7.67
CA TRP A 34 -2.87 -4.80 -6.67
C TRP A 34 -3.95 -4.35 -5.66
N LYS A 35 -5.21 -4.34 -6.09
CA LYS A 35 -6.35 -3.96 -5.24
C LYS A 35 -6.55 -4.94 -4.07
N LYS A 36 -6.45 -6.25 -4.33
CA LYS A 36 -6.58 -7.26 -3.26
C LYS A 36 -5.41 -7.21 -2.30
N MET A 37 -4.19 -6.99 -2.82
CA MET A 37 -3.00 -6.79 -1.99
C MET A 37 -3.16 -5.58 -1.06
N ALA A 38 -3.66 -4.46 -1.60
CA ALA A 38 -3.93 -3.27 -0.79
C ALA A 38 -4.96 -3.53 0.32
N ASN A 39 -6.05 -4.24 0.01
CA ASN A 39 -7.03 -4.63 1.02
C ASN A 39 -6.42 -5.56 2.10
N GLY A 40 -5.58 -6.51 1.70
CA GLY A 40 -4.86 -7.39 2.62
C GLY A 40 -3.92 -6.64 3.54
N ALA A 41 -3.26 -5.60 3.04
CA ALA A 41 -2.42 -4.68 3.83
C ALA A 41 -3.23 -3.65 4.63
N GLY A 42 -4.56 -3.76 4.66
CA GLY A 42 -5.45 -2.93 5.47
C GLY A 42 -5.72 -1.53 4.90
N PHE A 43 -5.57 -1.34 3.59
CA PHE A 43 -6.05 -0.14 2.90
C PHE A 43 -7.52 -0.32 2.50
N SER A 44 -8.34 0.73 2.64
CA SER A 44 -9.72 0.67 2.14
C SER A 44 -9.75 0.74 0.61
N ASN A 45 -10.73 0.07 0.00
CA ASN A 45 -10.89 0.06 -1.47
C ASN A 45 -11.00 1.48 -2.06
N GLY A 46 -11.75 2.36 -1.39
CA GLY A 46 -11.99 3.72 -1.86
C GLY A 46 -10.77 4.64 -1.68
N TYR A 47 -9.97 4.43 -0.62
CA TYR A 47 -8.69 5.11 -0.46
C TYR A 47 -7.70 4.64 -1.53
N TYR A 48 -7.52 3.31 -1.67
CA TYR A 48 -6.61 2.72 -2.64
C TYR A 48 -6.92 3.18 -4.07
N ALA A 49 -8.18 3.12 -4.51
CA ALA A 49 -8.54 3.52 -5.87
C ALA A 49 -8.18 4.98 -6.19
N ARG A 50 -8.37 5.89 -5.22
CA ARG A 50 -8.03 7.32 -5.37
C ARG A 50 -6.52 7.54 -5.38
N VAL A 51 -5.81 7.00 -4.41
CA VAL A 51 -4.36 7.17 -4.29
C VAL A 51 -3.63 6.50 -5.45
N TYR A 52 -3.99 5.27 -5.78
CA TYR A 52 -3.42 4.56 -6.93
C TYR A 52 -3.71 5.33 -8.23
N GLY A 53 -4.95 5.76 -8.45
CA GLY A 53 -5.31 6.56 -9.63
C GLY A 53 -4.53 7.88 -9.71
N TYR A 54 -4.39 8.59 -8.59
CA TYR A 54 -3.62 9.82 -8.49
C TYR A 54 -2.14 9.61 -8.84
N LEU A 55 -1.48 8.65 -8.18
CA LEU A 55 -0.05 8.35 -8.40
C LEU A 55 0.21 7.80 -9.80
N CYS A 56 -0.66 6.93 -10.32
CA CYS A 56 -0.57 6.45 -11.69
C CYS A 56 -0.75 7.59 -12.70
N SER A 57 -1.61 8.57 -12.42
CA SER A 57 -1.78 9.74 -13.30
C SER A 57 -0.55 10.66 -13.34
N TYR A 58 0.30 10.60 -12.30
CA TYR A 58 1.61 11.25 -12.29
C TYR A 58 2.65 10.49 -13.13
N ALA A 59 2.63 9.15 -13.07
CA ALA A 59 3.62 8.29 -13.71
C ALA A 59 3.30 8.00 -15.19
N HIS A 60 2.03 8.01 -15.57
CA HIS A 60 1.58 7.79 -16.94
C HIS A 60 1.43 9.11 -17.71
N SER A 61 1.13 9.00 -19.02
CA SER A 61 0.93 10.12 -19.94
C SER A 61 -0.33 10.95 -19.65
N SER A 62 -0.86 10.93 -18.43
CA SER A 62 -2.03 11.69 -18.00
C SER A 62 -1.69 13.16 -17.72
N TYR A 63 -0.41 13.54 -17.76
CA TYR A 63 0.10 14.91 -17.55
C TYR A 63 -0.32 15.56 -16.22
N LEU A 64 -0.82 14.80 -15.24
CA LEU A 64 -1.37 15.39 -14.02
C LEU A 64 -0.32 16.18 -13.23
N SER A 65 0.90 15.67 -13.16
CA SER A 65 2.04 16.35 -12.54
C SER A 65 2.36 17.68 -13.21
N ILE A 66 2.29 17.72 -14.55
CA ILE A 66 2.57 18.91 -15.36
C ILE A 66 1.44 19.94 -15.19
N LEU A 67 0.18 19.51 -15.22
CA LEU A 67 -0.98 20.37 -14.99
C LEU A 67 -0.96 20.98 -13.59
N GLN A 68 -0.71 20.17 -12.56
CA GLN A 68 -0.66 20.68 -11.18
C GLN A 68 0.54 21.60 -10.93
N LEU A 69 1.68 21.37 -11.58
CA LEU A 69 2.81 22.30 -11.52
C LEU A 69 2.52 23.62 -12.24
N ASN A 70 1.85 23.57 -13.40
CA ASN A 70 1.42 24.76 -14.13
C ASN A 70 0.42 25.60 -13.33
N ASP A 71 -0.50 24.94 -12.63
CA ASP A 71 -1.56 25.61 -11.85
C ASP A 71 -1.09 26.07 -10.46
N ALA A 72 0.03 25.55 -9.95
CA ALA A 72 0.63 25.97 -8.69
C ALA A 72 1.32 27.33 -8.82
N ARG A 73 0.54 28.41 -8.69
CA ARG A 73 1.00 29.80 -8.88
C ARG A 73 1.72 30.40 -7.69
N ASP A 74 1.61 29.78 -6.52
CA ASP A 74 2.26 30.23 -5.30
C ASP A 74 2.85 29.08 -4.47
N LEU A 75 3.65 29.44 -3.46
CA LEU A 75 4.30 28.49 -2.55
C LEU A 75 3.30 27.70 -1.70
N SER A 76 2.11 28.24 -1.45
CA SER A 76 1.07 27.54 -0.69
C SER A 76 0.56 26.34 -1.49
N ASP A 77 0.35 26.49 -2.80
CA ASP A 77 -0.14 25.42 -3.65
C ASP A 77 0.91 24.33 -3.85
N GLN A 78 2.18 24.71 -4.05
CA GLN A 78 3.30 23.77 -4.08
C GLN A 78 3.42 22.98 -2.77
N ARG A 79 3.19 23.65 -1.63
CA ARG A 79 3.20 23.01 -0.32
C ARG A 79 2.06 22.00 -0.17
N LYS A 80 0.84 22.34 -0.57
CA LYS A 80 -0.31 21.39 -0.51
C LYS A 80 -0.07 20.13 -1.34
N LEU A 81 0.50 20.29 -2.54
CA LEU A 81 0.86 19.16 -3.40
C LEU A 81 1.90 18.26 -2.72
N SER A 82 2.95 18.87 -2.14
CA SER A 82 3.99 18.14 -1.41
C SER A 82 3.45 17.45 -0.15
N ASP A 83 2.66 18.16 0.65
CA ASP A 83 2.06 17.66 1.89
C ASP A 83 1.16 16.44 1.61
N THR A 84 0.43 16.44 0.50
CA THR A 84 -0.42 15.30 0.10
C THR A 84 0.41 14.05 -0.15
N VAL A 85 1.51 14.17 -0.91
CA VAL A 85 2.41 13.04 -1.20
C VAL A 85 3.10 12.56 0.08
N LEU A 86 3.56 13.47 0.93
CA LEU A 86 4.19 13.14 2.21
C LEU A 86 3.22 12.41 3.16
N GLN A 87 1.96 12.82 3.20
CA GLN A 87 0.92 12.14 3.99
C GLN A 87 0.69 10.71 3.50
N ILE A 88 0.60 10.50 2.18
CA ILE A 88 0.48 9.15 1.59
C ILE A 88 1.68 8.29 1.99
N CYS A 89 2.91 8.78 1.81
CA CYS A 89 4.12 8.05 2.18
C CYS A 89 4.15 7.74 3.68
N THR A 90 3.81 8.70 4.54
CA THR A 90 3.83 8.53 6.00
C THR A 90 2.83 7.48 6.44
N PHE A 91 1.61 7.52 5.90
CA PHE A 91 0.58 6.50 6.14
C PHE A 91 1.03 5.10 5.69
N THR A 92 1.57 4.97 4.47
CA THR A 92 2.07 3.69 3.95
C THR A 92 3.22 3.14 4.79
N MET A 93 4.17 3.99 5.21
CA MET A 93 5.27 3.58 6.09
C MET A 93 4.79 3.14 7.47
N ALA A 94 3.81 3.84 8.05
CA ALA A 94 3.23 3.48 9.33
C ALA A 94 2.58 2.09 9.29
N ARG A 95 1.83 1.79 8.22
CA ARG A 95 1.25 0.47 7.95
C ARG A 95 2.32 -0.61 7.80
N PHE A 96 3.35 -0.32 7.00
CA PHE A 96 4.47 -1.24 6.82
C PHE A 96 5.17 -1.57 8.14
N ILE A 97 5.43 -0.57 9.00
CA ILE A 97 6.07 -0.78 10.30
C ILE A 97 5.23 -1.72 11.18
N ASP A 98 3.92 -1.50 11.24
CA ASP A 98 3.01 -2.32 12.05
C ASP A 98 2.97 -3.78 11.57
N GLU A 99 2.86 -3.98 10.26
CA GLU A 99 2.88 -5.31 9.64
C GLU A 99 4.23 -5.99 9.82
N TYR A 100 5.34 -5.28 9.61
CA TYR A 100 6.69 -5.79 9.80
C TYR A 100 6.92 -6.25 11.25
N VAL A 101 6.45 -5.48 12.23
CA VAL A 101 6.52 -5.86 13.65
C VAL A 101 5.68 -7.09 13.98
N SER A 102 4.55 -7.28 13.28
CA SER A 102 3.73 -8.48 13.44
C SER A 102 4.40 -9.75 12.91
N LEU A 103 5.21 -9.63 11.85
CA LEU A 103 5.88 -10.75 11.19
C LEU A 103 7.20 -11.12 11.87
N PHE A 104 7.90 -10.15 12.46
CA PHE A 104 9.23 -10.33 13.07
C PHE A 104 9.21 -9.89 14.54
N PRO A 105 8.85 -10.78 15.49
CA PRO A 105 8.67 -10.43 16.90
C PRO A 105 9.87 -9.75 17.57
N GLU A 106 11.09 -9.99 17.09
CA GLU A 106 12.32 -9.37 17.59
C GLU A 106 12.29 -7.84 17.40
N THR A 107 11.66 -7.38 16.32
CA THR A 107 11.54 -5.96 15.99
C THR A 107 10.57 -5.22 16.92
N ARG A 108 9.67 -5.96 17.58
CA ARG A 108 8.76 -5.42 18.60
C ARG A 108 9.53 -4.84 19.78
N ALA A 109 10.64 -5.48 20.18
CA ALA A 109 11.48 -4.98 21.26
C ALA A 109 12.09 -3.61 20.91
N VAL A 110 12.53 -3.43 19.66
CA VAL A 110 13.06 -2.16 19.15
C VAL A 110 11.99 -1.07 19.15
N MET A 111 10.76 -1.41 18.73
CA MET A 111 9.64 -0.49 18.76
C MET A 111 9.26 -0.07 20.18
N LEU A 112 9.21 -1.02 21.13
CA LEU A 112 8.91 -0.73 22.53
C LEU A 112 9.99 0.08 23.24
N ALA A 113 11.26 -0.12 22.86
CA ALA A 113 12.39 0.67 23.35
C ALA A 113 12.33 2.15 22.89
N ASN A 114 11.50 2.48 21.90
CA ASN A 114 11.31 3.84 21.39
C ASN A 114 9.83 4.26 21.44
N PRO A 115 9.25 4.55 22.63
CA PRO A 115 7.82 4.79 22.78
C PRO A 115 7.27 5.98 21.98
N SER A 116 8.09 7.00 21.74
CA SER A 116 7.73 8.18 20.94
C SER A 116 7.55 7.82 19.46
N LEU A 117 8.49 7.08 18.87
CA LEU A 117 8.42 6.62 17.48
C LEU A 117 7.29 5.60 17.29
N ALA A 118 7.10 4.71 18.26
CA ALA A 118 5.98 3.76 18.26
C ALA A 118 4.63 4.48 18.30
N ARG A 119 4.52 5.57 19.08
CA ARG A 119 3.31 6.40 19.11
C ARG A 119 3.08 7.08 17.78
N PHE A 120 4.12 7.65 17.17
CA PHE A 120 4.02 8.31 15.87
C PHE A 120 3.53 7.34 14.78
N ALA A 121 4.13 6.15 14.68
CA ALA A 121 3.69 5.12 13.73
C ALA A 121 2.22 4.74 13.97
N ARG A 122 1.79 4.58 15.22
CA ARG A 122 0.38 4.29 15.55
C ARG A 122 -0.57 5.44 15.21
N THR A 123 -0.18 6.70 15.42
CA THR A 123 -0.99 7.87 15.05
C THR A 123 -1.29 7.89 13.55
N TRP A 124 -0.32 7.49 12.74
CA TRP A 124 -0.46 7.38 11.29
C TRP A 124 -1.01 6.04 10.82
N ASN A 125 -1.37 5.11 11.72
CA ASN A 125 -2.01 3.85 11.33
C ASN A 125 -3.53 4.00 11.43
N PHE A 126 -4.11 4.78 10.51
CA PHE A 126 -5.54 5.07 10.48
C PHE A 126 -6.36 3.79 10.35
N ASP A 127 -7.44 3.67 11.13
CA ASP A 127 -8.32 2.52 11.03
C ASP A 127 -9.08 2.48 9.70
N LEU A 128 -9.50 1.26 9.30
CA LEU A 128 -10.21 1.03 8.04
C LEU A 128 -11.56 1.74 7.96
N GLN A 129 -12.32 1.80 9.05
CA GLN A 129 -13.64 2.45 9.10
C GLN A 129 -13.51 3.96 8.92
N LEU A 130 -12.50 4.58 9.53
CA LEU A 130 -12.17 5.99 9.34
C LEU A 130 -11.83 6.26 7.87
N LEU A 131 -10.98 5.44 7.27
CA LEU A 131 -10.63 5.58 5.85
C LEU A 131 -11.84 5.38 4.94
N GLU A 132 -12.74 4.45 5.23
CA GLU A 132 -13.98 4.25 4.46
C GLU A 132 -14.97 5.40 4.61
N ALA A 133 -15.07 6.00 5.79
CA ALA A 133 -15.92 7.16 6.03
C ALA A 133 -15.46 8.40 5.23
N HIS A 134 -14.14 8.62 5.17
CA HIS A 134 -13.58 9.76 4.42
C HIS A 134 -13.37 9.48 2.93
N PHE A 135 -13.16 8.22 2.56
CA PHE A 135 -12.92 7.77 1.19
C PHE A 135 -13.87 6.64 0.83
N PRO A 136 -15.19 6.89 0.74
CA PRO A 136 -16.15 5.86 0.39
C PRO A 136 -15.82 5.30 -0.99
N ALA A 137 -16.00 3.99 -1.16
CA ALA A 137 -15.91 3.36 -2.47
C ALA A 137 -17.01 3.95 -3.37
N ASN A 138 -16.67 4.27 -4.62
CA ASN A 138 -17.70 4.63 -5.59
C ASN A 138 -18.62 3.42 -5.78
N LYS A 139 -19.93 3.63 -5.64
CA LYS A 139 -20.92 2.63 -6.05
C LYS A 139 -20.79 2.48 -7.57
N SER A 140 -20.29 1.34 -8.01
CA SER A 140 -20.33 0.92 -9.43
C SER A 140 -21.75 0.64 -9.86
#